data_AF-A0A1S3ULF8-F1
#
_entry.id   AF-A0A1S3ULF8-F1
#
_cell.length_a   1.000
_cell.length_b   1.000
_cell.length_c   1.000
_cell.angle_alpha   90.00
_cell.angle_beta   90.00
_cell.angle_gamma   90.00
#
_symmetry.space_group_name_H-M   'P 1'
#
loop_
_entity.id
_entity.type
_entity.pdbx_description
1 polymer ?
#
loop_
_entity_poly.entity_id
_entity_poly.type
_entity_poly.pdbx_seq_one_letter_code
_entity_poly.pdbx_strand_id
1 'polypeptide(L)'
;MASCNSGGVSGRRQRQVEGDCAVTGSGKSSGEPMSMTTQTNFSGIIHLVVIDAKKYRDEWKETGCTVLCDNWSDGRIGSLVVFSVACPKGTLFLKSVDVSGHEHDSTYLFELLESVVLEVGLENVVQVITDASAGYVCARRLLTARYSFLFWSPCVAYYIDKMLEDIGRQDWVSTVLEDAKTITQYIYGHAWILNIMKKFTGGKELIRPKITRFVTDFLSLRSIVMQEGNLKHMFSHSEWLSSMYSKRPDAQAIKSLLYSDKFWKHAHEAVSVSEPLVKLLRMVDGDMPAMGYIYEGMESAKVVIKAYYKGVESYSSKPGGVFMYFCSLRIPFMKALLTSI
;
A
#
# COMPACT_ATOMS: atom_id res chain seq x y z
N MET A 1 28.27 27.22 -16.11
CA MET A 1 28.22 27.51 -17.55
C MET A 1 27.72 26.24 -18.22
N ALA A 2 26.55 26.13 -18.85
CA ALA A 2 25.75 27.11 -19.56
C ALA A 2 24.25 26.94 -19.27
N SER A 3 23.55 28.07 -19.29
CA SER A 3 22.10 28.23 -19.42
C SER A 3 21.82 28.65 -20.86
N CYS A 4 20.67 28.25 -21.42
CA CYS A 4 19.92 28.93 -22.51
C CYS A 4 18.62 28.13 -22.73
N ASN A 5 17.47 28.49 -22.14
CA ASN A 5 16.52 29.58 -22.45
C ASN A 5 15.63 29.36 -23.70
N SER A 6 14.34 29.10 -23.42
CA SER A 6 13.11 29.69 -23.98
C SER A 6 12.87 29.86 -25.50
N GLY A 7 11.65 29.47 -25.92
CA GLY A 7 10.84 30.26 -26.86
C GLY A 7 9.92 29.47 -27.80
N GLY A 8 8.62 29.79 -27.84
CA GLY A 8 7.76 29.48 -29.00
C GLY A 8 6.26 29.31 -28.74
N VAL A 9 5.49 30.38 -28.92
CA VAL A 9 4.02 30.52 -28.78
C VAL A 9 3.26 30.17 -30.07
N SER A 10 2.02 29.63 -29.96
CA SER A 10 0.85 29.79 -30.88
C SER A 10 -0.26 28.80 -30.44
N GLY A 11 -1.57 29.07 -30.29
CA GLY A 11 -2.45 30.17 -30.68
C GLY A 11 -3.70 29.62 -31.40
N ARG A 12 -4.92 29.93 -30.89
CA ARG A 12 -6.31 29.70 -31.42
C ARG A 12 -7.03 28.43 -30.90
N ARG A 13 -8.32 28.43 -30.53
CA ARG A 13 -9.46 29.33 -30.82
C ARG A 13 -10.57 29.12 -29.75
N GLN A 14 -11.11 30.19 -29.18
CA GLN A 14 -12.38 30.21 -28.42
C GLN A 14 -13.58 30.09 -29.37
N ARG A 15 -14.67 29.46 -28.90
CA ARG A 15 -16.05 29.79 -29.29
C ARG A 15 -16.86 30.10 -28.03
N GLN A 16 -17.31 31.35 -27.92
CA GLN A 16 -18.42 31.76 -27.08
C GLN A 16 -19.73 31.25 -27.68
N VAL A 17 -20.67 30.87 -26.81
CA VAL A 17 -22.10 30.97 -27.07
C VAL A 17 -22.68 31.72 -25.88
N GLU A 18 -23.02 32.99 -26.11
CA GLU A 18 -23.86 33.80 -25.24
C GLU A 18 -25.33 33.41 -25.47
N GLY A 19 -26.09 33.38 -24.36
CA GLY A 19 -27.53 33.27 -24.34
C GLY A 19 -28.03 34.02 -23.11
N ASP A 20 -28.39 35.28 -23.31
CA ASP A 20 -28.94 36.19 -22.31
C ASP A 20 -30.34 35.76 -21.84
N CYS A 21 -30.61 35.91 -20.55
CA CYS A 21 -31.89 36.44 -20.08
C CYS A 21 -31.71 37.07 -18.69
N ALA A 22 -31.99 38.37 -18.61
CA ALA A 22 -31.78 39.23 -17.46
C ALA A 22 -33.03 39.35 -16.55
N VAL A 23 -32.79 39.22 -15.24
CA VAL A 23 -33.16 40.12 -14.10
C VAL A 23 -34.67 40.26 -13.72
N THR A 24 -35.06 39.91 -12.48
CA THR A 24 -35.31 40.78 -11.29
C THR A 24 -35.94 39.90 -10.18
N GLY A 25 -35.84 40.11 -8.87
CA GLY A 25 -35.35 41.19 -8.01
C GLY A 25 -34.95 40.64 -6.62
N SER A 26 -34.01 41.27 -5.93
CA SER A 26 -34.21 42.27 -4.85
C SER A 26 -34.30 41.68 -3.44
N GLY A 27 -33.19 41.81 -2.69
CA GLY A 27 -33.10 41.64 -1.24
C GLY A 27 -31.71 42.08 -0.71
N LYS A 28 -31.56 43.38 -0.37
CA LYS A 28 -30.55 43.89 0.60
C LYS A 28 -31.06 43.52 2.01
N SER A 29 -30.34 43.35 3.11
CA SER A 29 -29.02 43.71 3.67
C SER A 29 -28.73 42.63 4.76
N SER A 30 -27.54 42.37 5.30
CA SER A 30 -26.59 43.24 6.00
C SER A 30 -25.32 42.44 6.26
N GLY A 31 -24.14 43.07 6.15
CA GLY A 31 -22.88 42.44 6.51
C GLY A 31 -22.66 42.40 8.02
N GLU A 32 -22.16 41.27 8.51
CA GLU A 32 -21.25 41.17 9.66
C GLU A 32 -20.18 40.11 9.34
N PRO A 33 -18.91 40.34 9.72
CA PRO A 33 -17.81 39.45 9.38
C PRO A 33 -17.70 38.30 10.39
N MET A 34 -17.94 37.07 9.94
CA MET A 34 -17.68 35.87 10.75
C MET A 34 -16.18 35.51 10.66
N SER A 35 -15.36 36.28 11.38
CA SER A 35 -13.92 36.06 11.55
C SER A 35 -13.54 36.25 13.02
N MET A 36 -13.81 35.25 13.87
CA MET A 36 -13.15 35.13 15.20
C MET A 36 -13.41 33.82 15.97
N THR A 37 -13.90 32.73 15.35
CA THR A 37 -14.23 31.49 16.10
C THR A 37 -13.46 30.24 15.65
N THR A 38 -12.67 30.32 14.57
CA THR A 38 -11.80 29.22 14.11
C THR A 38 -10.33 29.37 14.53
N GLN A 39 -9.92 30.53 15.05
CA GLN A 39 -8.53 30.77 15.49
C GLN A 39 -8.24 30.32 16.94
N THR A 40 -9.27 30.20 17.77
CA THR A 40 -9.12 29.89 19.21
C THR A 40 -8.93 28.40 19.51
N ASN A 41 -9.31 27.50 18.59
CA ASN A 41 -9.15 26.05 18.77
C ASN A 41 -7.81 25.48 18.28
N PHE A 42 -7.07 26.22 17.43
CA PHE A 42 -5.73 25.78 17.01
C PHE A 42 -4.71 25.93 18.14
N SER A 43 -4.78 26.99 18.94
CA SER A 43 -3.83 27.20 20.06
C SER A 43 -3.96 26.10 21.12
N GLY A 44 -5.19 25.72 21.49
CA GLY A 44 -5.42 24.62 22.45
C GLY A 44 -4.99 23.25 21.93
N ILE A 45 -5.24 22.95 20.65
CA ILE A 45 -4.79 21.71 20.00
C ILE A 45 -3.26 21.69 19.87
N ILE A 46 -2.64 22.80 19.45
CA ILE A 46 -1.18 22.95 19.39
C ILE A 46 -0.58 22.76 20.80
N HIS A 47 -1.15 23.36 21.83
CA HIS A 47 -0.64 23.22 23.20
C HIS A 47 -0.76 21.78 23.72
N LEU A 48 -1.84 21.06 23.40
CA LEU A 48 -1.99 19.64 23.74
C LEU A 48 -1.02 18.75 22.94
N VAL A 49 -0.85 18.98 21.63
CA VAL A 49 0.10 18.26 20.78
C VAL A 49 1.54 18.52 21.21
N VAL A 50 1.87 19.75 21.63
CA VAL A 50 3.20 20.13 22.14
C VAL A 50 3.46 19.50 23.52
N ILE A 51 2.46 19.45 24.41
CA ILE A 51 2.59 18.74 25.70
C ILE A 51 2.82 17.24 25.46
N ASP A 52 2.08 16.63 24.54
CA ASP A 52 2.25 15.21 24.25
C ASP A 52 3.62 14.94 23.63
N ALA A 53 4.04 15.73 22.64
CA ALA A 53 5.36 15.62 22.03
C ALA A 53 6.51 15.76 23.05
N LYS A 54 6.34 16.61 24.08
CA LYS A 54 7.34 16.75 25.16
C LYS A 54 7.44 15.48 26.01
N LYS A 55 6.30 14.86 26.37
CA LYS A 55 6.29 13.58 27.11
C LYS A 55 6.96 12.44 26.34
N TYR A 56 6.82 12.42 25.01
CA TYR A 56 7.54 11.48 24.15
C TYR A 56 9.04 11.77 24.16
N ARG A 57 9.45 13.03 24.00
CA ARG A 57 10.87 13.43 24.00
C ARG A 57 11.62 13.12 25.30
N ASP A 58 10.95 13.21 26.45
CA ASP A 58 11.57 12.84 27.72
C ASP A 58 11.74 11.32 27.85
N GLU A 59 10.78 10.53 27.35
CA GLU A 59 10.89 9.06 27.30
C GLU A 59 12.04 8.57 26.42
N TRP A 60 12.28 9.25 25.28
CA TRP A 60 13.36 8.88 24.36
C TRP A 60 14.74 8.96 25.01
N LYS A 61 14.92 9.84 26.01
CA LYS A 61 16.18 9.95 26.76
C LYS A 61 16.40 8.80 27.73
N GLU A 62 15.32 8.23 28.26
CA GLU A 62 15.38 7.14 29.24
C GLU A 62 15.46 5.77 28.58
N THR A 63 14.66 5.55 27.52
CA THR A 63 14.47 4.23 26.89
C THR A 63 15.10 4.12 25.51
N GLY A 64 15.53 5.24 24.94
CA GLY A 64 15.84 5.33 23.53
C GLY A 64 14.58 5.35 22.65
N CYS A 65 14.78 5.46 21.35
CA CYS A 65 13.71 5.47 20.37
C CYS A 65 14.13 4.87 19.03
N THR A 66 13.13 4.52 18.23
CA THR A 66 13.30 4.05 16.86
C THR A 66 12.75 5.08 15.89
N VAL A 67 13.57 5.56 14.96
CA VAL A 67 13.11 6.41 13.85
C VAL A 67 12.56 5.52 12.75
N LEU A 68 11.29 5.70 12.40
CA LEU A 68 10.62 5.06 11.28
C LEU A 68 10.60 6.00 10.09
N CYS A 69 11.05 5.52 8.94
CA CYS A 69 11.06 6.23 7.66
C CYS A 69 10.21 5.41 6.67
N ASP A 70 9.01 5.89 6.40
CA ASP A 70 8.08 5.26 5.45
C ASP A 70 8.01 6.07 4.16
N ASN A 71 8.01 5.37 3.03
CA ASN A 71 8.08 5.98 1.71
C ASN A 71 6.78 5.72 0.97
N TRP A 72 6.19 6.79 0.46
CA TRP A 72 4.99 6.74 -0.34
C TRP A 72 5.23 7.40 -1.69
N SER A 73 4.78 6.75 -2.76
CA SER A 73 4.81 7.31 -4.12
C SER A 73 3.46 7.15 -4.79
N ASP A 74 3.01 8.20 -5.48
CA ASP A 74 1.77 8.18 -6.25
C ASP A 74 1.92 7.54 -7.64
N GLY A 75 3.15 7.15 -8.02
CA GLY A 75 3.48 6.54 -9.29
C GLY A 75 3.34 7.46 -10.51
N ARG A 76 3.14 8.76 -10.31
CA ARG A 76 3.02 9.76 -11.39
C ARG A 76 4.08 10.84 -11.29
N ILE A 77 4.15 11.55 -10.16
CA ILE A 77 4.98 12.76 -10.00
C ILE A 77 5.50 12.92 -8.56
N GLY A 78 4.74 12.46 -7.55
CA GLY A 78 5.02 12.75 -6.15
C GLY A 78 5.60 11.57 -5.38
N SER A 79 6.69 11.83 -4.65
CA SER A 79 7.27 10.92 -3.67
C SER A 79 7.41 11.62 -2.33
N LEU A 80 6.84 11.05 -1.28
CA LEU A 80 6.82 11.59 0.07
C LEU A 80 7.48 10.61 1.02
N VAL A 81 8.33 11.13 1.90
CA VAL A 81 8.88 10.39 3.03
C VAL A 81 8.20 10.86 4.30
N VAL A 82 7.72 9.92 5.10
CA VAL A 82 7.12 10.17 6.40
C VAL A 82 8.06 9.67 7.49
N PHE A 83 8.41 10.58 8.41
CA PHE A 83 9.19 10.28 9.60
C PHE A 83 8.29 10.21 10.82
N SER A 84 8.41 9.11 11.55
CA SER A 84 7.79 8.91 12.85
C SER A 84 8.83 8.39 13.84
N VAL A 85 8.60 8.60 15.13
CA VAL A 85 9.50 8.15 16.20
C VAL A 85 8.72 7.25 17.15
N ALA A 86 9.15 6.01 17.27
CA ALA A 86 8.53 5.00 18.12
C ALA A 86 9.34 4.80 19.42
N CYS A 87 8.63 4.69 20.53
CA CYS A 87 9.16 4.31 21.84
C CYS A 87 8.11 3.48 22.61
N PRO A 88 8.39 2.98 23.83
CA PRO A 88 7.44 2.14 24.57
C PRO A 88 6.07 2.78 24.83
N LYS A 89 5.98 4.12 24.86
CA LYS A 89 4.71 4.85 25.00
C LYS A 89 3.86 4.87 23.73
N GLY A 90 4.45 4.62 22.56
CA GLY A 90 3.77 4.66 21.27
C GLY A 90 4.62 5.29 20.17
N THR A 91 3.96 5.63 19.08
CA THR A 91 4.59 6.22 17.89
C THR A 91 4.11 7.66 17.69
N LEU A 92 5.05 8.58 17.53
CA LEU A 92 4.79 9.99 17.27
C LEU A 92 5.15 10.32 15.82
N PHE A 93 4.23 10.91 15.05
CA PHE A 93 4.57 11.52 13.77
C PHE A 93 5.49 12.73 13.99
N LEU A 94 6.62 12.77 13.28
CA LEU A 94 7.59 13.86 13.39
C LEU A 94 7.39 14.88 12.26
N LYS A 95 7.58 14.43 11.01
CA LYS A 95 7.45 15.27 9.82
C LYS A 95 7.31 14.42 8.56
N SER A 96 6.81 15.04 7.50
CA SER A 96 6.83 14.49 6.14
C SER A 96 7.63 15.40 5.23
N VAL A 97 8.38 14.83 4.30
CA VAL A 97 9.25 15.55 3.37
C VAL A 97 8.98 15.08 1.95
N ASP A 98 8.77 16.04 1.04
CA ASP A 98 8.72 15.76 -0.39
C ASP A 98 10.13 15.44 -0.90
N VAL A 99 10.27 14.28 -1.53
CA VAL A 99 11.53 13.77 -2.09
C VAL A 99 11.41 13.51 -3.59
N SER A 100 10.39 14.08 -4.23
CA SER A 100 10.15 13.94 -5.67
C SER A 100 11.38 14.36 -6.47
N GLY A 101 11.91 13.46 -7.30
CA GLY A 101 13.14 13.67 -8.08
C GLY A 101 14.44 13.34 -7.34
N HIS A 102 14.39 13.01 -6.05
CA HIS A 102 15.53 12.62 -5.22
C HIS A 102 15.40 11.22 -4.61
N GLU A 103 14.43 10.42 -5.06
CA GLU A 103 14.10 9.09 -4.51
C GLU A 103 15.24 8.07 -4.61
N HIS A 104 16.16 8.31 -5.54
CA HIS A 104 17.32 7.46 -5.80
C HIS A 104 18.64 8.14 -5.50
N ASP A 105 18.60 9.38 -5.00
CA ASP A 105 19.78 10.11 -4.57
C ASP A 105 20.15 9.68 -3.15
N SER A 106 21.06 8.71 -3.04
CA SER A 106 21.49 8.19 -1.74
C SER A 106 22.15 9.23 -0.84
N THR A 107 22.73 10.30 -1.41
CA THR A 107 23.37 11.37 -0.63
C THR A 107 22.29 12.24 -0.01
N TYR A 108 21.31 12.67 -0.81
CA TYR A 108 20.17 13.42 -0.31
C TYR A 108 19.40 12.65 0.77
N LEU A 109 19.12 11.37 0.53
CA LEU A 109 18.45 10.51 1.50
C LEU A 109 19.26 10.32 2.79
N PHE A 110 20.59 10.24 2.69
CA PHE A 110 21.48 10.17 3.85
C PHE A 110 21.42 11.46 4.67
N GLU A 111 21.56 12.62 4.03
CA GLU A 111 21.48 13.93 4.69
C GLU A 111 20.12 14.13 5.36
N LEU A 112 19.04 13.70 4.70
CA LEU A 112 17.70 13.74 5.25
C LEU A 112 17.56 12.85 6.49
N LEU A 113 18.01 11.61 6.43
CA LEU A 113 17.99 10.69 7.58
C LEU A 113 18.84 11.22 8.74
N GLU A 114 20.04 11.72 8.44
CA GLU A 114 20.93 12.32 9.44
C GLU A 114 20.27 13.54 10.10
N SER A 115 19.62 14.41 9.33
CA SER A 115 18.91 15.57 9.89
C SER A 115 17.84 15.16 10.90
N VAL A 116 17.12 14.07 10.64
CA VAL A 116 16.08 13.54 11.52
C VAL A 116 16.69 12.95 12.79
N VAL A 117 17.76 12.16 12.66
CA VAL A 117 18.47 11.59 13.81
C VAL A 117 19.00 12.69 14.72
N LEU A 118 19.58 13.75 14.16
CA LEU A 118 20.07 14.89 14.92
C LEU A 118 18.94 15.70 15.56
N GLU A 119 17.79 15.86 14.90
CA GLU A 119 16.60 16.54 15.45
C GLU A 119 15.97 15.79 16.64
N VAL A 120 16.03 14.45 16.62
CA VAL A 120 15.58 13.59 17.72
C VAL A 120 16.60 13.56 18.87
N GLY A 121 17.87 13.80 18.56
CA GLY A 121 19.00 13.67 19.47
C GLY A 121 19.66 12.31 19.26
N LEU A 122 20.89 12.34 18.78
CA LEU A 122 21.65 11.16 18.37
C LEU A 122 21.80 10.13 19.49
N GLU A 123 21.95 10.59 20.73
CA GLU A 123 22.02 9.80 21.94
C GLU A 123 20.70 9.09 22.29
N ASN A 124 19.57 9.57 21.78
CA ASN A 124 18.26 9.00 22.02
C ASN A 124 17.87 7.96 20.96
N VAL A 125 18.53 7.96 19.79
CA VAL A 125 18.16 7.04 18.70
C VAL A 125 18.93 5.74 18.84
N VAL A 126 18.19 4.65 18.99
CA VAL A 126 18.76 3.29 19.05
C VAL A 126 18.73 2.65 17.66
N GLN A 127 17.64 2.87 16.93
CA GLN A 127 17.39 2.21 15.66
C GLN A 127 16.77 3.15 14.63
N VAL A 128 17.11 2.95 13.36
CA VAL A 128 16.43 3.55 12.21
C VAL A 128 15.86 2.44 11.33
N ILE A 129 14.56 2.50 11.05
CA ILE A 129 13.86 1.58 10.14
C ILE A 129 13.49 2.31 8.86
N THR A 130 13.92 1.79 7.71
CA THR A 130 13.60 2.36 6.39
C THR A 130 13.15 1.27 5.43
N ASP A 131 12.65 1.62 4.24
CA ASP A 131 12.55 0.62 3.16
C ASP A 131 13.94 0.11 2.73
N ALA A 132 13.95 -1.01 1.99
CA ALA A 132 15.19 -1.63 1.51
C ALA A 132 15.47 -1.33 0.02
N SER A 133 14.97 -0.21 -0.50
CA SER A 133 15.29 0.24 -1.85
C SER A 133 16.76 0.67 -1.95
N ALA A 134 17.32 0.66 -3.17
CA ALA A 134 18.75 0.87 -3.38
C ALA A 134 19.27 2.21 -2.80
N GLY A 135 18.49 3.29 -2.92
CA GLY A 135 18.82 4.60 -2.36
C GLY A 135 19.02 4.55 -0.85
N TYR A 136 18.07 3.95 -0.13
CA TYR A 136 18.12 3.79 1.32
C TYR A 136 19.21 2.82 1.78
N VAL A 137 19.47 1.76 1.03
CA VAL A 137 20.58 0.84 1.34
C VAL A 137 21.93 1.56 1.27
N CYS A 138 22.13 2.45 0.29
CA CYS A 138 23.34 3.26 0.19
C CYS A 138 23.39 4.35 1.28
N ALA A 139 22.30 5.10 1.46
CA ALA A 139 22.20 6.14 2.48
C ALA A 139 22.48 5.59 3.88
N ARG A 140 21.97 4.39 4.16
CA ARG A 140 22.26 3.65 5.39
C ARG A 140 23.74 3.38 5.57
N ARG A 141 24.45 2.88 4.54
CA ARG A 141 25.86 2.53 4.68
C ARG A 141 26.67 3.74 5.13
N LEU A 142 26.30 4.94 4.67
CA LEU A 142 26.87 6.20 5.11
C LEU A 142 26.50 6.50 6.57
N LEU A 143 25.23 6.36 6.94
CA LEU A 143 24.75 6.59 8.31
C LEU A 143 25.40 5.68 9.35
N THR A 144 25.45 4.37 9.10
CA THR A 144 26.08 3.40 10.02
C THR A 144 27.60 3.54 10.05
N ALA A 145 28.24 3.99 8.95
CA ALA A 145 29.67 4.29 8.96
C ALA A 145 30.01 5.52 9.80
N ARG A 146 29.14 6.54 9.80
CA ARG A 146 29.32 7.77 10.58
C ARG A 146 28.94 7.59 12.05
N TYR A 147 27.90 6.80 12.32
CA TYR A 147 27.36 6.57 13.65
C TYR A 147 27.28 5.06 13.93
N SER A 148 28.40 4.50 14.40
CA SER A 148 28.57 3.05 14.56
C SER A 148 27.67 2.40 15.61
N PHE A 149 27.05 3.18 16.49
CA PHE A 149 26.11 2.71 17.51
C PHE A 149 24.64 2.71 17.05
N LEU A 150 24.33 3.31 15.89
CA LEU A 150 22.99 3.29 15.34
C LEU A 150 22.73 1.96 14.63
N PHE A 151 21.72 1.24 15.09
CA PHE A 151 21.22 0.08 14.39
C PHE A 151 20.33 0.54 13.23
N TRP A 152 20.49 -0.09 12.08
CA TRP A 152 19.52 0.05 11.00
C TRP A 152 18.85 -1.27 10.72
N SER A 153 17.55 -1.23 10.47
CA SER A 153 16.81 -2.40 10.03
C SER A 153 15.89 -2.05 8.85
N PRO A 154 15.87 -2.86 7.79
CA PRO A 154 14.88 -2.72 6.75
C PRO A 154 13.49 -3.06 7.28
N CYS A 155 12.49 -2.39 6.72
CA CYS A 155 11.10 -2.64 7.02
C CYS A 155 10.67 -4.05 6.59
N VAL A 156 10.05 -4.79 7.51
CA VAL A 156 9.55 -6.15 7.23
C VAL A 156 8.36 -6.12 6.27
N ALA A 157 7.48 -5.12 6.40
CA ALA A 157 6.36 -4.93 5.48
C ALA A 157 6.83 -4.77 4.04
N TYR A 158 7.94 -4.05 3.81
CA TYR A 158 8.57 -3.92 2.50
C TYR A 158 8.96 -5.27 1.91
N TYR A 159 9.63 -6.14 2.68
CA TYR A 159 10.02 -7.46 2.16
C TYR A 159 8.84 -8.39 1.90
N ILE A 160 7.80 -8.34 2.74
CA ILE A 160 6.59 -9.13 2.49
C ILE A 160 5.89 -8.65 1.22
N ASP A 161 5.81 -7.34 0.99
CA ASP A 161 5.30 -6.78 -0.26
C ASP A 161 6.13 -7.22 -1.47
N LYS A 162 7.47 -7.21 -1.35
CA LYS A 162 8.37 -7.74 -2.39
C LYS A 162 8.22 -9.24 -2.62
N MET A 163 7.96 -10.03 -1.59
CA MET A 163 7.64 -11.44 -1.75
C MET A 163 6.36 -11.59 -2.57
N LEU A 164 5.28 -10.87 -2.20
CA LEU A 164 4.01 -10.86 -2.94
C LEU A 164 4.17 -10.40 -4.39
N GLU A 165 4.97 -9.37 -4.64
CA GLU A 165 5.34 -8.92 -6.00
C GLU A 165 5.97 -10.06 -6.81
N ASP A 166 6.92 -10.79 -6.23
CA ASP A 166 7.58 -11.91 -6.90
C ASP A 166 6.63 -13.10 -7.14
N ILE A 167 5.64 -13.32 -6.28
CA ILE A 167 4.52 -14.26 -6.54
C ILE A 167 3.72 -13.79 -7.75
N GLY A 168 3.33 -12.51 -7.73
CA GLY A 168 2.48 -11.90 -8.77
C GLY A 168 3.12 -11.94 -10.15
N ARG A 169 4.46 -11.91 -10.23
CA ARG A 169 5.23 -12.01 -11.47
C ARG A 169 5.26 -13.40 -12.11
N GLN A 170 4.87 -14.45 -11.40
CA GLN A 170 4.79 -15.78 -12.02
C GLN A 170 3.71 -15.76 -13.11
N ASP A 171 4.01 -16.24 -14.32
CA ASP A 171 3.12 -16.11 -15.50
C ASP A 171 1.67 -16.54 -15.21
N TRP A 172 1.51 -17.67 -14.54
CA TRP A 172 0.19 -18.20 -14.18
C TRP A 172 -0.54 -17.36 -13.13
N VAL A 173 0.19 -16.72 -12.21
CA VAL A 173 -0.38 -15.80 -11.20
C VAL A 173 -0.73 -14.47 -11.85
N SER A 174 0.17 -13.90 -12.65
CA SER A 174 -0.07 -12.63 -13.38
C SER A 174 -1.33 -12.73 -14.22
N THR A 175 -1.49 -13.83 -14.96
CA THR A 175 -2.69 -14.09 -15.77
C THR A 175 -3.96 -14.05 -14.93
N VAL A 176 -3.96 -14.70 -13.77
CA VAL A 176 -5.14 -14.76 -12.88
C VAL A 176 -5.43 -13.41 -12.21
N LEU A 177 -4.40 -12.67 -11.84
CA LEU A 177 -4.55 -11.32 -11.29
C LEU A 177 -5.10 -10.35 -12.34
N GLU A 178 -4.68 -10.47 -13.60
CA GLU A 178 -5.23 -9.73 -14.73
C GLU A 178 -6.69 -10.09 -15.00
N ASP A 179 -7.02 -11.38 -15.05
CA ASP A 179 -8.39 -11.87 -15.19
C ASP A 179 -9.31 -11.32 -14.06
N ALA A 180 -8.84 -11.38 -12.81
CA ALA A 180 -9.53 -10.81 -11.66
C ALA A 180 -9.73 -9.29 -11.78
N LYS A 181 -8.72 -8.58 -12.29
CA LYS A 181 -8.81 -7.15 -12.58
C LYS A 181 -9.83 -6.86 -13.68
N THR A 182 -9.89 -7.65 -14.74
CA THR A 182 -10.89 -7.52 -15.80
C THR A 182 -12.31 -7.73 -15.26
N ILE A 183 -12.53 -8.72 -14.37
CA ILE A 183 -13.83 -8.93 -13.70
C ILE A 183 -14.21 -7.70 -12.87
N THR A 184 -13.31 -7.21 -12.03
CA THR A 184 -13.60 -6.06 -11.16
C THR A 184 -13.81 -4.78 -11.95
N GLN A 185 -12.99 -4.49 -12.95
CA GLN A 185 -13.19 -3.33 -13.83
C GLN A 185 -14.55 -3.35 -14.54
N TYR A 186 -14.97 -4.51 -15.01
CA TYR A 186 -16.28 -4.65 -15.65
C TYR A 186 -17.44 -4.38 -14.67
N ILE A 187 -17.39 -4.96 -13.47
CA ILE A 187 -18.43 -4.80 -12.44
C ILE A 187 -18.49 -3.35 -11.94
N TYR A 188 -17.35 -2.76 -11.56
CA TYR A 188 -17.30 -1.42 -10.99
C TYR A 188 -17.45 -0.32 -12.05
N GLY A 189 -17.19 -0.63 -13.33
CA GLY A 189 -17.38 0.30 -14.45
C GLY A 189 -18.85 0.59 -14.78
N HIS A 190 -19.80 -0.18 -14.24
CA HIS A 190 -21.23 -0.02 -14.53
C HIS A 190 -22.04 0.01 -13.24
N ALA A 191 -22.66 1.16 -12.92
CA ALA A 191 -23.42 1.35 -11.68
C ALA A 191 -24.52 0.29 -11.48
N TRP A 192 -25.21 -0.11 -12.56
CA TRP A 192 -26.23 -1.16 -12.50
C TRP A 192 -25.63 -2.54 -12.17
N ILE A 193 -24.49 -2.90 -12.77
CA ILE A 193 -23.80 -4.18 -12.53
C ILE A 193 -23.22 -4.22 -11.11
N LEU A 194 -22.68 -3.10 -10.63
CA LEU A 194 -22.22 -2.97 -9.26
C LEU A 194 -23.37 -3.17 -8.26
N ASN A 195 -24.54 -2.57 -8.53
CA ASN A 195 -25.70 -2.70 -7.65
C ASN A 195 -26.23 -4.13 -7.60
N ILE A 196 -26.36 -4.82 -8.74
CA ILE A 196 -26.76 -6.23 -8.75
C ILE A 196 -25.70 -7.09 -8.05
N MET A 197 -24.40 -6.87 -8.27
CA MET A 197 -23.35 -7.59 -7.52
C MET A 197 -23.53 -7.43 -6.01
N LYS A 198 -23.76 -6.21 -5.51
CA LYS A 198 -24.02 -5.94 -4.09
C LYS A 198 -25.25 -6.68 -3.56
N LYS A 199 -26.32 -6.85 -4.35
CA LYS A 199 -27.48 -7.66 -3.94
C LYS A 199 -27.08 -9.12 -3.70
N PHE A 200 -26.28 -9.71 -4.60
CA PHE A 200 -25.89 -11.12 -4.52
C PHE A 200 -24.77 -11.40 -3.52
N THR A 201 -23.92 -10.42 -3.22
CA THR A 201 -22.81 -10.58 -2.26
C THR A 201 -23.16 -10.11 -0.84
N GLY A 202 -24.38 -9.61 -0.62
CA GLY A 202 -24.79 -9.03 0.66
C GLY A 202 -24.04 -7.74 0.99
N GLY A 203 -23.76 -6.92 -0.03
CA GLY A 203 -23.06 -5.64 0.08
C GLY A 203 -21.54 -5.74 0.20
N LYS A 204 -20.95 -6.94 0.05
CA LYS A 204 -19.49 -7.12 0.14
C LYS A 204 -18.79 -6.54 -1.09
N GLU A 205 -17.77 -5.73 -0.83
CA GLU A 205 -16.89 -5.19 -1.87
C GLU A 205 -15.88 -6.24 -2.35
N LEU A 206 -15.63 -6.27 -3.66
CA LEU A 206 -14.62 -7.14 -4.27
C LEU A 206 -13.24 -6.49 -4.25
N ILE A 207 -13.17 -5.18 -4.49
CA ILE A 207 -11.92 -4.43 -4.40
C ILE A 207 -11.65 -4.11 -2.93
N ARG A 208 -10.43 -4.41 -2.47
CA ARG A 208 -9.98 -4.12 -1.10
C ARG A 208 -8.70 -3.29 -1.16
N PRO A 209 -8.80 -1.95 -1.21
CA PRO A 209 -7.62 -1.09 -1.24
C PRO A 209 -6.77 -1.31 0.01
N LYS A 210 -5.47 -1.48 -0.19
CA LYS A 210 -4.43 -1.52 0.84
C LYS A 210 -3.26 -0.67 0.38
N ILE A 211 -2.33 -0.38 1.30
CA ILE A 211 -1.25 0.59 1.12
C ILE A 211 -0.42 0.31 -0.15
N THR A 212 -0.14 -0.95 -0.46
CA THR A 212 0.57 -1.33 -1.69
C THR A 212 -0.37 -1.91 -2.76
N ARG A 213 -0.01 -1.66 -4.02
CA ARG A 213 -0.70 -2.19 -5.21
C ARG A 213 -0.80 -3.72 -5.16
N PHE A 214 0.31 -4.40 -4.85
CA PHE A 214 0.36 -5.87 -4.90
C PHE A 214 -0.55 -6.53 -3.87
N VAL A 215 -0.57 -5.98 -2.65
CA VAL A 215 -1.47 -6.47 -1.59
C VAL A 215 -2.93 -6.24 -1.98
N THR A 216 -3.22 -5.11 -2.63
CA THR A 216 -4.57 -4.82 -3.16
C THR A 216 -5.00 -5.86 -4.20
N ASP A 217 -4.11 -6.25 -5.11
CA ASP A 217 -4.40 -7.25 -6.16
C ASP A 217 -4.74 -8.62 -5.53
N PHE A 218 -3.93 -9.13 -4.59
CA PHE A 218 -4.19 -10.41 -3.91
C PHE A 218 -5.42 -10.36 -2.99
N LEU A 219 -5.67 -9.24 -2.31
CA LEU A 219 -6.88 -9.09 -1.49
C LEU A 219 -8.15 -9.03 -2.33
N SER A 220 -8.08 -8.42 -3.50
CA SER A 220 -9.19 -8.37 -4.45
C SER A 220 -9.47 -9.76 -5.03
N LEU A 221 -8.41 -10.49 -5.43
CA LEU A 221 -8.52 -11.89 -5.85
C LEU A 221 -9.16 -12.76 -4.76
N ARG A 222 -8.71 -12.63 -3.51
CA ARG A 222 -9.31 -13.33 -2.36
C ARG A 222 -10.79 -13.00 -2.20
N SER A 223 -11.17 -11.74 -2.34
CA SER A 223 -12.58 -11.34 -2.24
C SER A 223 -13.43 -11.99 -3.35
N ILE A 224 -12.92 -12.04 -4.58
CA ILE A 224 -13.55 -12.72 -5.72
C ILE A 224 -13.72 -14.21 -5.44
N VAL A 225 -12.67 -14.88 -4.97
CA VAL A 225 -12.70 -16.30 -4.58
C VAL A 225 -13.74 -16.56 -3.50
N MET A 226 -13.80 -15.73 -2.45
CA MET A 226 -14.83 -15.84 -1.41
C MET A 226 -16.26 -15.60 -1.92
N GLN A 227 -16.42 -14.95 -3.07
CA GLN A 227 -17.70 -14.65 -3.71
C GLN A 227 -17.96 -15.51 -4.95
N GLU A 228 -17.18 -16.56 -5.21
CA GLU A 228 -17.29 -17.41 -6.41
C GLU A 228 -18.74 -17.86 -6.67
N GLY A 229 -19.38 -18.47 -5.68
CA GLY A 229 -20.76 -18.96 -5.80
C GLY A 229 -21.75 -17.82 -6.07
N ASN A 230 -21.58 -16.68 -5.40
CA ASN A 230 -22.47 -15.52 -5.57
C ASN A 230 -22.31 -14.87 -6.95
N LEU A 231 -21.08 -14.77 -7.46
CA LEU A 231 -20.80 -14.25 -8.79
C LEU A 231 -21.35 -15.18 -9.87
N LYS A 232 -21.13 -16.49 -9.75
CA LYS A 232 -21.74 -17.49 -10.65
C LYS A 232 -23.27 -17.41 -10.61
N HIS A 233 -23.85 -17.31 -9.42
CA HIS A 233 -25.30 -17.18 -9.25
C HIS A 233 -25.83 -15.92 -9.93
N MET A 234 -25.19 -14.76 -9.71
CA MET A 234 -25.57 -13.49 -10.33
C MET A 234 -25.62 -13.59 -11.86
N PHE A 235 -24.59 -14.14 -12.51
CA PHE A 235 -24.53 -14.26 -13.98
C PHE A 235 -25.47 -15.32 -14.58
N SER A 236 -26.08 -16.17 -13.74
CA SER A 236 -27.10 -17.14 -14.13
C SER A 236 -28.53 -16.72 -13.76
N HIS A 237 -28.69 -15.67 -12.96
CA HIS A 237 -29.99 -15.27 -12.43
C HIS A 237 -30.85 -14.62 -13.51
N SER A 238 -32.17 -14.79 -13.41
CA SER A 238 -33.14 -14.25 -14.38
C SER A 238 -33.04 -12.73 -14.55
N GLU A 239 -32.84 -11.99 -13.45
CA GLU A 239 -32.61 -10.52 -13.45
C GLU A 239 -31.37 -10.12 -14.28
N TRP A 240 -30.30 -10.93 -14.24
CA TRP A 240 -29.14 -10.70 -15.11
C TRP A 240 -29.46 -11.05 -16.55
N LEU A 241 -30.03 -12.22 -16.80
CA LEU A 241 -30.30 -12.74 -18.15
C LEU A 241 -31.27 -11.83 -18.94
N SER A 242 -32.25 -11.23 -18.27
CA SER A 242 -33.20 -10.30 -18.87
C SER A 242 -32.64 -8.89 -19.12
N SER A 243 -31.46 -8.58 -18.58
CA SER A 243 -30.85 -7.25 -18.72
C SER A 243 -30.33 -6.98 -20.14
N MET A 244 -30.23 -5.69 -20.49
CA MET A 244 -29.55 -5.26 -21.72
C MET A 244 -28.06 -5.60 -21.75
N TYR A 245 -27.45 -5.85 -20.58
CA TYR A 245 -26.02 -6.13 -20.46
C TYR A 245 -25.69 -7.58 -20.80
N SER A 246 -26.60 -8.52 -20.53
CA SER A 246 -26.31 -9.95 -20.66
C SER A 246 -25.84 -10.36 -22.06
N LYS A 247 -26.34 -9.71 -23.11
CA LYS A 247 -26.03 -10.04 -24.52
C LYS A 247 -24.77 -9.36 -25.05
N ARG A 248 -24.16 -8.46 -24.28
CA ARG A 248 -22.99 -7.72 -24.77
C ARG A 248 -21.74 -8.63 -24.86
N PRO A 249 -20.83 -8.39 -25.81
CA PRO A 249 -19.62 -9.22 -25.97
C PRO A 249 -18.72 -9.23 -24.73
N ASP A 250 -18.56 -8.07 -24.09
CA ASP A 250 -17.81 -7.92 -22.83
C ASP A 250 -18.44 -8.75 -21.69
N ALA A 251 -19.76 -8.72 -21.56
CA ALA A 251 -20.50 -9.54 -20.60
C ALA A 251 -20.30 -11.05 -20.82
N GLN A 252 -20.27 -11.49 -22.08
CA GLN A 252 -20.05 -12.90 -22.44
C GLN A 252 -18.61 -13.33 -22.15
N ALA A 253 -17.63 -12.45 -22.38
CA ALA A 253 -16.24 -12.72 -22.00
C ALA A 253 -16.11 -12.90 -20.48
N ILE A 254 -16.69 -11.99 -19.67
CA ILE A 254 -16.69 -12.14 -18.20
C ILE A 254 -17.42 -13.41 -17.76
N LYS A 255 -18.56 -13.72 -18.38
CA LYS A 255 -19.28 -14.95 -18.11
C LYS A 255 -18.39 -16.17 -18.38
N SER A 256 -17.75 -16.25 -19.55
CA SER A 256 -16.86 -17.36 -19.90
C SER A 256 -15.72 -17.53 -18.90
N LEU A 257 -15.15 -16.44 -18.41
CA LEU A 257 -14.11 -16.44 -17.40
C LEU A 257 -14.63 -16.94 -16.04
N LEU A 258 -15.81 -16.50 -15.61
CA LEU A 258 -16.46 -16.95 -14.36
C LEU A 258 -16.90 -18.42 -14.40
N TYR A 259 -17.03 -19.04 -15.57
CA TYR A 259 -17.30 -20.48 -15.71
C TYR A 259 -16.05 -21.28 -16.11
N SER A 260 -14.87 -20.65 -16.14
CA SER A 260 -13.61 -21.34 -16.43
C SER A 260 -13.08 -22.04 -15.18
N ASP A 261 -13.07 -23.38 -15.19
CA ASP A 261 -12.45 -24.18 -14.11
C ASP A 261 -10.96 -23.87 -13.95
N LYS A 262 -10.28 -23.56 -15.06
CA LYS A 262 -8.86 -23.17 -15.05
C LYS A 262 -8.63 -21.89 -14.25
N PHE A 263 -9.49 -20.88 -14.45
CA PHE A 263 -9.40 -19.62 -13.70
C PHE A 263 -9.57 -19.87 -12.21
N TRP A 264 -10.65 -20.56 -11.80
CA TRP A 264 -10.92 -20.79 -10.38
C TRP A 264 -9.84 -21.63 -9.71
N LYS A 265 -9.36 -22.69 -10.36
CA LYS A 265 -8.27 -23.51 -9.83
C LYS A 265 -7.03 -22.68 -9.52
N HIS A 266 -6.59 -21.86 -10.47
CA HIS A 266 -5.41 -21.01 -10.25
C HIS A 266 -5.69 -19.85 -9.28
N ALA A 267 -6.92 -19.30 -9.24
CA ALA A 267 -7.31 -18.28 -8.28
C ALA A 267 -7.26 -18.81 -6.83
N HIS A 268 -7.80 -20.00 -6.58
CA HIS A 268 -7.71 -20.67 -5.28
C HIS A 268 -6.26 -20.97 -4.89
N GLU A 269 -5.43 -21.40 -5.85
CA GLU A 269 -4.01 -21.65 -5.63
C GLU A 269 -3.25 -20.36 -5.27
N ALA A 270 -3.39 -19.30 -6.06
CA ALA A 270 -2.75 -18.01 -5.79
C ALA A 270 -3.18 -17.42 -4.44
N VAL A 271 -4.46 -17.53 -4.06
CA VAL A 271 -4.96 -17.09 -2.75
C VAL A 271 -4.35 -17.93 -1.62
N SER A 272 -4.30 -19.26 -1.78
CA SER A 272 -3.76 -20.16 -0.74
C SER A 272 -2.28 -19.88 -0.46
N VAL A 273 -1.52 -19.56 -1.49
CA VAL A 273 -0.08 -19.29 -1.39
C VAL A 273 0.19 -17.88 -0.85
N SER A 274 -0.60 -16.88 -1.23
CA SER A 274 -0.42 -15.48 -0.80
C SER A 274 -1.03 -15.16 0.56
N GLU A 275 -2.08 -15.85 0.99
CA GLU A 275 -2.80 -15.56 2.23
C GLU A 275 -1.92 -15.55 3.49
N PRO A 276 -1.01 -16.50 3.75
CA PRO A 276 -0.15 -16.44 4.94
C PRO A 276 0.74 -15.19 4.97
N LEU A 277 1.23 -14.74 3.81
CA LEU A 277 2.04 -13.52 3.69
C LEU A 277 1.18 -12.27 3.92
N VAL A 278 -0.04 -12.24 3.37
CA VAL A 278 -0.99 -11.14 3.60
C VAL A 278 -1.42 -11.07 5.07
N LYS A 279 -1.57 -12.21 5.76
CA LYS A 279 -1.84 -12.28 7.20
C LYS A 279 -0.67 -11.73 8.01
N LEU A 280 0.57 -12.14 7.67
CA LEU A 280 1.77 -11.61 8.31
C LEU A 280 1.92 -10.11 8.09
N LEU A 281 1.67 -9.62 6.88
CA LEU A 281 1.70 -8.19 6.58
C LEU A 281 0.73 -7.39 7.47
N ARG A 282 -0.50 -7.88 7.64
CA ARG A 282 -1.49 -7.24 8.53
C ARG A 282 -1.07 -7.22 10.00
N MET A 283 -0.27 -8.19 10.43
CA MET A 283 0.26 -8.26 11.79
C MET A 283 1.36 -7.22 11.98
N VAL A 284 2.25 -7.04 11.00
CA VAL A 284 3.35 -6.07 11.09
C VAL A 284 2.91 -4.63 10.85
N ASP A 285 1.86 -4.41 10.06
CA ASP A 285 1.22 -3.10 9.84
C ASP A 285 0.32 -2.66 11.01
N GLY A 286 0.09 -3.52 12.01
CA GLY A 286 -0.83 -3.24 13.11
C GLY A 286 -0.21 -2.34 14.20
N ASP A 287 -1.05 -1.79 15.07
CA ASP A 287 -0.62 -0.90 16.17
C ASP A 287 0.07 -1.64 17.32
N MET A 288 0.10 -2.98 17.28
CA MET A 288 0.71 -3.81 18.32
C MET A 288 2.21 -4.01 18.04
N PRO A 289 3.07 -4.06 19.09
CA PRO A 289 4.49 -4.35 18.92
C PRO A 289 4.74 -5.67 18.16
N ALA A 290 5.08 -5.57 16.88
CA ALA A 290 5.13 -6.72 15.99
C ALA A 290 6.44 -7.52 16.09
N MET A 291 7.54 -6.89 16.54
CA MET A 291 8.89 -7.46 16.50
C MET A 291 8.99 -8.87 17.11
N GLY A 292 8.29 -9.13 18.23
CA GLY A 292 8.29 -10.43 18.89
C GLY A 292 7.61 -11.56 18.09
N TYR A 293 6.74 -11.23 17.14
CA TYR A 293 5.94 -12.20 16.37
C TYR A 293 6.43 -12.39 14.93
N ILE A 294 7.31 -11.51 14.42
CA ILE A 294 7.76 -11.55 13.02
C ILE A 294 8.42 -12.87 12.67
N TYR A 295 9.30 -13.38 13.54
CA TYR A 295 10.01 -14.64 13.31
C TYR A 295 9.03 -15.82 13.20
N GLU A 296 8.18 -15.98 14.22
CA GLU A 296 7.17 -17.05 14.27
C GLU A 296 6.18 -16.94 13.11
N GLY A 297 5.72 -15.72 12.80
CA GLY A 297 4.81 -15.47 11.70
C GLY A 297 5.39 -15.84 10.34
N MET A 298 6.69 -15.56 10.12
CA MET A 298 7.41 -15.94 8.91
C MET A 298 7.62 -17.47 8.82
N GLU A 299 7.99 -18.13 9.91
CA GLU A 299 8.09 -19.60 9.94
C GLU A 299 6.73 -20.26 9.69
N SER A 300 5.67 -19.75 10.31
CA SER A 300 4.29 -20.21 10.10
C SER A 300 3.87 -20.07 8.64
N ALA A 301 4.18 -18.94 8.00
CA ALA A 301 3.88 -18.72 6.59
C ALA A 301 4.56 -19.76 5.68
N LYS A 302 5.84 -20.08 5.94
CA LYS A 302 6.56 -21.12 5.19
C LYS A 302 5.93 -22.49 5.37
N VAL A 303 5.57 -22.85 6.60
CA VAL A 303 4.96 -24.15 6.90
C VAL A 303 3.63 -24.30 6.15
N VAL A 304 2.79 -23.28 6.16
CA VAL A 304 1.50 -23.27 5.46
C VAL A 304 1.69 -23.44 3.95
N ILE A 305 2.57 -22.65 3.33
CA ILE A 305 2.87 -22.74 1.90
C ILE A 305 3.43 -24.11 1.54
N LYS A 306 4.37 -24.64 2.34
CA LYS A 306 4.98 -25.95 2.11
C LYS A 306 3.96 -27.08 2.25
N ALA A 307 3.06 -27.00 3.23
CA ALA A 307 1.99 -27.97 3.43
C ALA A 307 1.02 -27.99 2.25
N TYR A 308 0.65 -26.81 1.73
CA TYR A 308 -0.19 -26.70 0.54
C TYR A 308 0.37 -27.51 -0.64
N TYR A 309 1.66 -27.34 -0.96
CA TYR A 309 2.27 -28.08 -2.08
C TYR A 309 2.61 -29.54 -1.76
N LYS A 310 2.82 -29.91 -0.50
CA LYS A 310 2.98 -31.33 -0.12
C LYS A 310 1.68 -32.12 -0.21
N GLY A 311 0.53 -31.47 -0.08
CA GLY A 311 -0.79 -32.07 -0.31
C GLY A 311 -1.17 -32.22 -1.79
N VAL A 312 -0.34 -31.71 -2.71
CA VAL A 312 -0.56 -31.78 -4.16
C VAL A 312 0.48 -32.74 -4.75
N GLU A 313 0.09 -34.00 -5.01
CA GLU A 313 0.94 -34.99 -5.69
C GLU A 313 1.35 -34.50 -7.10
N SER A 314 2.52 -33.85 -7.22
CA SER A 314 3.30 -33.66 -8.46
C SER A 314 4.49 -32.72 -8.19
N TYR A 315 5.49 -33.21 -7.45
CA TYR A 315 6.64 -32.41 -7.00
C TYR A 315 7.74 -32.17 -8.05
N SER A 316 7.60 -32.62 -9.30
CA SER A 316 8.72 -32.60 -10.25
C SER A 316 8.47 -31.87 -11.58
N SER A 317 7.29 -31.27 -11.81
CA SER A 317 7.01 -30.58 -13.08
C SER A 317 6.19 -29.29 -12.97
N LYS A 318 5.93 -28.79 -11.77
CA LYS A 318 5.20 -27.52 -11.56
C LYS A 318 6.14 -26.38 -11.14
N PRO A 319 5.87 -25.13 -11.56
CA PRO A 319 6.66 -23.94 -11.20
C PRO A 319 6.77 -23.65 -9.69
N GLY A 320 6.05 -24.37 -8.82
CA GLY A 320 6.15 -24.28 -7.36
C GLY A 320 7.53 -24.66 -6.78
N GLY A 321 8.36 -25.43 -7.50
CA GLY A 321 9.75 -25.70 -7.09
C GLY A 321 10.64 -24.46 -7.12
N VAL A 322 10.40 -23.55 -8.07
CA VAL A 322 11.10 -22.27 -8.21
C VAL A 322 10.64 -21.28 -7.12
N PHE A 323 9.34 -21.33 -6.76
CA PHE A 323 8.74 -20.51 -5.71
C PHE A 323 9.38 -20.71 -4.33
N MET A 324 9.61 -21.97 -3.93
CA MET A 324 10.29 -22.30 -2.67
C MET A 324 11.76 -21.85 -2.66
N TYR A 325 12.42 -21.85 -3.83
CA TYR A 325 13.79 -21.36 -4.00
C TYR A 325 13.90 -19.83 -3.81
N PHE A 326 12.98 -19.05 -4.39
CA PHE A 326 12.96 -17.59 -4.24
C PHE A 326 12.63 -17.14 -2.81
N CYS A 327 11.65 -17.78 -2.17
CA CYS A 327 11.33 -17.49 -0.77
C CYS A 327 12.53 -17.81 0.14
N SER A 328 13.22 -18.94 -0.10
CA SER A 328 14.42 -19.36 0.63
C SER A 328 15.64 -18.44 0.46
N LEU A 329 15.70 -17.59 -0.57
CA LEU A 329 16.81 -16.66 -0.80
C LEU A 329 16.69 -15.32 -0.05
N ARG A 330 15.48 -14.88 0.32
CA ARG A 330 15.27 -13.64 1.11
C ARG A 330 15.03 -13.86 2.60
N ILE A 331 14.66 -15.09 2.99
CA ILE A 331 14.57 -15.53 4.39
C ILE A 331 15.89 -15.37 5.19
N PRO A 332 17.09 -15.66 4.63
CA PRO A 332 18.36 -15.48 5.33
C PRO A 332 18.60 -14.01 5.70
N PHE A 333 18.06 -13.07 4.92
CA PHE A 333 18.20 -11.63 5.16
C PHE A 333 17.42 -11.19 6.42
N MET A 334 16.21 -11.73 6.64
CA MET A 334 15.47 -11.50 7.88
C MET A 334 16.06 -12.26 9.07
N LYS A 335 16.63 -13.45 8.84
CA LYS A 335 17.34 -14.19 9.89
C LYS A 335 18.58 -13.44 10.37
N ALA A 336 19.36 -12.86 9.45
CA ALA A 336 20.48 -11.98 9.77
C ALA A 336 20.03 -10.71 10.51
N LEU A 337 18.87 -10.15 10.15
CA LEU A 337 18.29 -9.00 10.82
C LEU A 337 17.95 -9.25 12.29
N LEU A 338 17.31 -10.40 12.55
CA LEU A 338 16.83 -10.77 13.88
C LEU A 338 17.94 -11.33 14.79
N THR A 339 19.05 -11.83 14.23
CA THR A 339 20.24 -12.21 15.01
C THR A 339 21.18 -11.04 15.29
N SER A 340 20.90 -9.85 14.75
CA SER A 340 21.69 -8.62 14.96
C SER A 340 21.09 -7.67 15.99
N ILE A 341 19.94 -8.04 16.56
CA ILE A 341 19.26 -7.38 17.70
C ILE A 341 19.52 -8.24 18.93
#